data_AF-A0AAU8YWP0-F1
#
_entry.id   AF-A0AAU8YWP0-F1
#
_cell.length_a   1.000
_cell.length_b   1.000
_cell.length_c   1.000
_cell.angle_alpha   90.00
_cell.angle_beta   90.00
_cell.angle_gamma   90.00
#
_symmetry.space_group_name_H-M   'P 1'
#
loop_
_entity.id
_entity.type
_entity.pdbx_description
1 polymer ?
#
loop_
_entity_poly.entity_id
_entity_poly.type
_entity_poly.pdbx_seq_one_letter_code
_entity_poly.pdbx_strand_id
1 'polypeptide(L)'
;MSIKKSIDDLGKLFGKTILKDDKKADAEKIGSTDLFKIILNKLFYECNYDKAEDLIFDELEKNNSHEVYEIAVEFYNTLLKKSDEELNESNFAREEIYQGLDDIERFKAN
;
A
#
# COMPACT_ATOMS: atom_id res chain seq x y z
N MET A 1 0.44 -20.93 9.04
CA MET A 1 -0.86 -20.30 9.34
C MET A 1 -0.67 -19.16 10.35
N SER A 2 0.14 -18.15 10.01
CA SER A 2 0.59 -17.14 10.99
C SER A 2 0.61 -15.69 10.48
N ILE A 3 0.25 -15.42 9.23
CA ILE A 3 0.31 -14.06 8.66
C ILE A 3 -1.04 -13.32 8.77
N LYS A 4 -2.17 -13.98 8.46
CA LYS A 4 -3.52 -13.38 8.53
C LYS A 4 -3.91 -12.80 9.89
N LYS A 5 -3.34 -13.31 10.99
CA LYS A 5 -3.66 -12.80 12.34
C LYS A 5 -2.92 -11.50 12.69
N SER A 6 -1.79 -11.23 12.04
CA SER A 6 -0.98 -10.03 12.28
C SER A 6 -1.54 -8.81 11.56
N ILE A 7 -2.13 -8.99 10.38
CA ILE A 7 -2.73 -7.90 9.58
C ILE A 7 -4.00 -7.37 10.26
N ASP A 8 -4.82 -8.26 10.82
CA ASP A 8 -6.04 -7.87 11.54
C ASP A 8 -5.75 -7.07 12.83
N ASP A 9 -4.66 -7.42 13.53
CA ASP A 9 -4.21 -6.69 14.72
C ASP A 9 -3.60 -5.33 14.36
N LEU A 10 -2.87 -5.24 13.24
CA LEU A 10 -2.38 -3.97 12.69
C LEU A 10 -3.54 -3.03 12.31
N GLY A 11 -4.55 -3.52 11.58
CA GLY A 11 -5.72 -2.71 11.22
C GLY A 11 -6.42 -2.13 12.45
N LYS A 12 -6.56 -2.93 13.51
CA LYS A 12 -7.22 -2.51 14.76
C LYS A 12 -6.40 -1.54 15.61
N LEU A 13 -5.07 -1.68 15.63
CA LEU A 13 -4.16 -0.81 16.39
C LEU A 13 -3.94 0.55 15.70
N PHE A 14 -3.98 0.58 14.36
CA PHE A 14 -3.83 1.81 13.57
C PHE A 14 -5.12 2.63 13.50
N GLY A 15 -6.29 1.98 13.37
CA GLY A 15 -7.59 2.67 13.40
C GLY A 15 -7.81 3.49 14.68
N LYS A 16 -7.19 3.08 15.80
CA LYS A 16 -7.29 3.80 17.08
C LYS A 16 -6.26 4.93 17.24
N THR A 17 -5.19 4.93 16.44
CA THR A 17 -4.06 5.89 16.56
C THR A 17 -4.18 7.06 15.58
N ILE A 18 -4.75 6.85 14.38
CA ILE A 18 -4.85 7.90 13.35
C ILE A 18 -6.01 8.90 13.60
N LEU A 19 -6.98 8.59 14.47
CA LEU A 19 -8.09 9.49 14.82
C LEU A 19 -7.72 10.68 15.72
N LYS A 20 -6.43 11.01 15.84
CA LYS A 20 -5.94 12.17 16.60
C LYS A 20 -4.86 12.90 15.82
N ASP A 21 -5.18 13.46 14.65
CA ASP A 21 -4.49 14.67 14.24
C ASP A 21 -5.42 15.62 13.48
N ASP A 22 -5.45 16.83 13.98
CA ASP A 22 -6.37 17.91 13.70
C ASP A 22 -5.89 18.65 12.44
N LYS A 23 -6.35 18.25 11.25
CA LYS A 23 -6.31 19.14 10.07
C LYS A 23 -7.59 19.02 9.26
N LYS A 24 -8.27 20.17 9.17
CA LYS A 24 -9.37 20.47 8.25
C LYS A 24 -8.99 20.09 6.81
N ALA A 25 -9.36 18.89 6.40
CA ALA A 25 -9.66 18.56 5.01
C ALA A 25 -11.11 18.11 5.01
N ASP A 26 -11.89 18.67 4.08
CA ASP A 26 -13.31 18.46 3.89
C ASP A 26 -13.82 17.08 4.32
N ALA A 27 -14.72 17.09 5.29
CA ALA A 27 -15.43 15.92 5.79
C ALA A 27 -16.49 15.44 4.78
N GLU A 28 -16.12 15.25 3.52
CA GLU A 28 -16.90 14.53 2.54
C GLU A 28 -16.28 13.15 2.34
N LYS A 29 -16.88 12.14 2.99
CA LYS A 29 -16.60 10.71 2.80
C LYS A 29 -15.11 10.40 2.68
N ILE A 30 -14.45 10.18 3.82
CA ILE A 30 -13.24 9.35 3.82
C ILE A 30 -13.66 7.98 3.26
N GLY A 31 -13.52 7.80 1.95
CA GLY A 31 -13.77 6.56 1.25
C GLY A 31 -12.68 5.57 1.62
N SER A 32 -12.95 4.27 1.45
CA SER A 32 -11.96 3.23 1.71
C SER A 32 -10.64 3.47 0.96
N THR A 33 -10.69 4.07 -0.25
CA THR A 33 -9.50 4.45 -1.03
C THR A 33 -8.65 5.54 -0.35
N ASP A 34 -9.25 6.48 0.36
CA ASP A 34 -8.53 7.58 1.02
C ASP A 34 -7.70 7.05 2.20
N LEU A 35 -8.29 6.15 3.00
CA LEU A 35 -7.57 5.43 4.06
C LEU A 35 -6.45 4.57 3.49
N PHE A 36 -6.72 3.87 2.39
CA PHE A 36 -5.71 3.07 1.68
C PHE A 36 -4.52 3.92 1.27
N LYS A 37 -4.73 5.08 0.61
CA LYS A 37 -3.64 6.00 0.24
C LYS A 37 -2.83 6.51 1.42
N ILE A 38 -3.48 6.83 2.54
CA ILE A 38 -2.81 7.32 3.75
C ILE A 38 -1.90 6.23 4.34
N ILE A 39 -2.42 5.01 4.46
CA ILE A 39 -1.66 3.87 5.01
C ILE A 39 -0.50 3.52 4.06
N LEU A 40 -0.75 3.48 2.75
CA LEU A 40 0.26 3.19 1.74
C LEU A 40 1.41 4.20 1.79
N ASN A 41 1.09 5.50 1.84
CA ASN A 41 2.10 6.55 2.00
C ASN A 41 2.90 6.35 3.27
N LYS A 42 2.24 6.05 4.39
CA LYS A 42 2.94 5.82 5.66
C LYS A 42 3.92 4.65 5.56
N LEU A 43 3.51 3.52 4.99
CA LEU A 43 4.37 2.36 4.80
C LEU A 43 5.54 2.67 3.85
N PHE A 44 5.29 3.47 2.82
CA PHE A 44 6.34 3.97 1.92
C PHE A 44 7.38 4.82 2.66
N TYR A 45 6.96 5.75 3.53
CA TYR A 45 7.88 6.55 4.36
C TYR A 45 8.61 5.72 5.42
N GLU A 46 7.98 4.66 5.93
CA GLU A 46 8.61 3.70 6.85
C GLU A 46 9.51 2.69 6.12
N CYS A 47 9.70 2.83 4.80
CA CYS A 47 10.48 1.91 3.96
C CYS A 47 10.03 0.45 4.07
N ASN A 48 8.75 0.23 4.39
CA ASN A 48 8.18 -1.09 4.65
C ASN A 48 7.40 -1.57 3.42
N TYR A 49 8.12 -1.77 2.32
CA TYR A 49 7.54 -2.00 1.00
C TYR A 49 6.79 -3.35 0.89
N ASP A 50 7.26 -4.38 1.60
CA ASP A 50 6.60 -5.68 1.73
C ASP A 50 5.15 -5.55 2.26
N LYS A 51 4.97 -4.77 3.33
CA LYS A 51 3.63 -4.49 3.88
C LYS A 51 2.79 -3.60 2.98
N ALA A 52 3.43 -2.67 2.28
CA ALA A 52 2.75 -1.78 1.34
C ALA A 52 2.17 -2.58 0.16
N GLU A 53 2.92 -3.56 -0.32
CA GLU A 53 2.49 -4.52 -1.35
C GLU A 53 1.34 -5.39 -0.86
N ASP A 54 1.45 -6.00 0.33
CA ASP A 54 0.38 -6.84 0.90
C ASP A 54 -0.95 -6.05 1.02
N LEU A 55 -0.86 -4.76 1.41
CA LEU A 55 -2.01 -3.86 1.45
C LEU A 55 -2.59 -3.58 0.06
N ILE A 56 -1.74 -3.35 -0.95
CA ILE A 56 -2.16 -3.15 -2.34
C ILE A 56 -2.93 -4.37 -2.84
N PHE A 57 -2.41 -5.58 -2.64
CA PHE A 57 -3.07 -6.80 -3.09
C PHE A 57 -4.37 -7.07 -2.34
N ASP A 58 -4.39 -6.89 -1.01
CA ASP A 58 -5.61 -7.06 -0.23
C ASP A 58 -6.72 -6.09 -0.69
N GLU A 59 -6.37 -4.85 -1.06
CA GLU A 59 -7.33 -3.88 -1.56
C GLU A 59 -7.72 -4.14 -3.02
N LEU A 60 -6.81 -4.65 -3.88
CA LEU A 60 -7.14 -5.12 -5.23
C LEU A 60 -8.06 -6.35 -5.20
N GLU A 61 -7.85 -7.28 -4.26
CA GLU A 61 -8.71 -8.46 -4.08
C GLU A 61 -10.10 -8.09 -3.54
N LYS A 62 -10.16 -7.18 -2.56
CA LYS A 62 -11.43 -6.72 -1.97
C LYS A 62 -12.19 -5.80 -2.91
N ASN A 63 -11.46 -4.95 -3.62
CA ASN A 63 -11.99 -3.82 -4.35
C ASN A 63 -11.18 -3.65 -5.64
N ASN A 64 -11.43 -4.56 -6.60
CA ASN A 64 -10.82 -4.54 -7.93
C ASN A 64 -11.36 -3.38 -8.78
N SER A 65 -11.08 -2.17 -8.33
CA SER A 65 -11.39 -0.91 -8.99
C SER A 65 -10.15 -0.40 -9.71
N HIS A 66 -10.36 0.20 -10.88
CA HIS A 66 -9.28 0.81 -11.66
C HIS A 66 -8.43 1.80 -10.84
N GLU A 67 -9.06 2.54 -9.94
CA GLU A 67 -8.40 3.48 -9.02
C GLU A 67 -7.35 2.79 -8.13
N VAL A 68 -7.65 1.61 -7.58
CA VAL A 68 -6.70 0.86 -6.72
C VAL A 68 -5.53 0.35 -7.56
N TYR A 69 -5.81 -0.12 -8.78
CA TYR A 69 -4.78 -0.54 -9.72
C TYR A 69 -3.84 0.62 -10.11
N GLU A 70 -4.38 1.81 -10.39
CA GLU A 70 -3.55 2.98 -10.68
C GLU A 70 -2.64 3.35 -9.50
N ILE A 71 -3.15 3.29 -8.27
CA ILE A 71 -2.34 3.56 -7.07
C ILE A 71 -1.23 2.52 -6.89
N ALA A 72 -1.53 1.24 -7.15
CA ALA A 72 -0.54 0.16 -7.13
C ALA A 72 0.60 0.41 -8.14
N VAL A 73 0.22 0.73 -9.38
CA VAL A 73 1.18 1.05 -10.44
C VAL A 73 2.02 2.28 -10.08
N GLU A 74 1.41 3.32 -9.50
CA GLU A 74 2.11 4.52 -9.05
C GLU A 74 3.12 4.21 -7.93
N PHE A 75 2.75 3.34 -6.99
CA PHE A 75 3.63 2.88 -5.92
C PHE A 75 4.89 2.22 -6.48
N TYR A 76 4.75 1.21 -7.34
CA TYR A 76 5.90 0.54 -7.95
C TYR A 76 6.71 1.48 -8.85
N ASN A 77 6.07 2.37 -9.63
CA ASN A 77 6.78 3.39 -10.39
C ASN A 77 7.59 4.33 -9.50
N THR A 78 7.10 4.63 -8.30
CA THR A 78 7.82 5.46 -7.32
C THR A 78 9.01 4.69 -6.74
N LEU A 79 8.87 3.39 -6.47
CA LEU A 79 9.99 2.53 -6.08
C LEU A 79 11.03 2.40 -7.20
N LEU A 80 10.62 2.30 -8.46
CA LEU A 80 11.53 2.24 -9.61
C LEU A 80 12.38 3.50 -9.77
N LYS A 81 11.87 4.67 -9.31
CA LYS A 81 12.62 5.94 -9.27
C LYS A 81 13.65 5.99 -8.15
N LYS A 82 13.56 5.10 -7.15
CA LYS A 82 14.57 5.00 -6.09
C LYS A 82 15.81 4.24 -6.60
N SER A 83 16.95 4.56 -6.00
CA SER A 83 18.21 3.86 -6.24
C SER A 83 18.21 2.50 -5.57
N ASP A 84 18.98 1.56 -6.13
CA ASP A 84 19.13 0.21 -5.58
C ASP A 84 19.67 0.22 -4.14
N GLU A 85 20.46 1.24 -3.77
CA GLU A 85 20.91 1.46 -2.39
C GLU A 85 19.74 1.69 -1.43
N GLU A 86 18.80 2.59 -1.74
CA GLU A 86 17.63 2.86 -0.87
C GLU A 86 16.70 1.64 -0.75
N LEU A 87 16.56 0.89 -1.85
CA LEU A 87 15.77 -0.34 -1.88
C LEU A 87 16.42 -1.42 -1.00
N ASN A 88 17.75 -1.56 -1.09
CA ASN A 88 18.51 -2.53 -0.31
C ASN A 88 18.56 -2.17 1.19
N GLU A 89 18.62 -0.88 1.55
CA GLU A 89 18.45 -0.42 2.94
C GLU A 89 17.10 -0.82 3.53
N SER A 90 16.09 -0.92 2.66
CA SER A 90 14.73 -1.34 2.99
C SER A 90 14.52 -2.85 2.87
N ASN A 91 15.59 -3.62 2.59
CA ASN A 91 15.57 -5.05 2.33
C ASN A 91 14.56 -5.45 1.24
N PHE A 92 14.41 -4.62 0.22
CA PHE A 92 13.50 -4.83 -0.89
C PHE A 92 14.30 -4.86 -2.20
N ALA A 93 14.14 -5.92 -2.99
CA ALA A 93 14.87 -6.05 -4.23
C ALA A 93 14.13 -5.34 -5.37
N ARG A 94 14.87 -4.81 -6.36
CA ARG A 94 14.25 -4.31 -7.58
C ARG A 94 13.49 -5.40 -8.34
N GLU A 95 13.93 -6.65 -8.23
CA GLU A 95 13.23 -7.82 -8.77
C GLU A 95 11.82 -7.97 -8.18
N GLU A 96 11.65 -7.73 -6.87
CA GLU A 96 10.33 -7.81 -6.20
C GLU A 96 9.36 -6.77 -6.77
N ILE A 97 9.86 -5.56 -7.07
CA ILE A 97 9.05 -4.52 -7.73
C ILE A 97 8.51 -5.02 -9.07
N TYR A 98 9.36 -5.66 -9.88
CA TYR A 98 8.95 -6.18 -11.18
C TYR A 98 8.00 -7.36 -11.06
N GLN A 99 8.22 -8.27 -10.09
CA GLN A 99 7.30 -9.37 -9.83
C GLN A 99 5.94 -8.86 -9.37
N GLY A 100 5.90 -7.92 -8.42
CA GLY A 100 4.68 -7.30 -7.95
C GLY A 100 3.92 -6.57 -9.07
N LEU A 101 4.63 -5.88 -9.97
CA LEU A 101 4.04 -5.27 -11.17
C LEU A 101 3.37 -6.30 -12.09
N ASP A 102 4.03 -7.42 -12.36
CA ASP A 102 3.48 -8.52 -13.17
C ASP A 102 2.26 -9.17 -12.51
N ASP A 103 2.31 -9.38 -11.19
CA ASP A 103 1.19 -9.93 -10.42
C ASP A 103 -0.02 -8.99 -10.40
N ILE A 104 0.17 -7.67 -10.27
CA ILE A 104 -0.95 -6.72 -10.34
C ILE A 104 -1.53 -6.62 -11.75
N GLU A 105 -0.78 -6.89 -12.83
CA GLU A 105 -1.32 -6.90 -14.20
C GLU A 105 -2.48 -7.89 -14.34
N ARG A 106 -2.54 -8.94 -13.52
CA ARG A 106 -3.65 -9.90 -13.49
C ARG A 106 -4.95 -9.27 -12.99
N PHE A 107 -4.87 -8.19 -12.23
CA PHE A 107 -6.00 -7.40 -11.72
C PHE A 107 -6.37 -6.25 -12.65
N LYS A 108 -5.63 -6.03 -13.74
CA LYS A 108 -5.97 -5.03 -14.76
C LYS A 108 -7.32 -5.38 -15.39
N ALA A 109 -8.38 -4.77 -14.88
CA ALA A 109 -9.73 -4.92 -15.41
C ALA A 109 -9.76 -4.42 -16.88
N ASN A 110 -10.23 -5.27 -17.79
CA ASN A 110 -10.55 -4.90 -19.18
C ASN A 110 -11.84 -4.09 -19.25
#